data_AF-A0A9J6P5F0-F1
#
_entry.id   AF-A0A9J6P5F0-F1
#
_cell.length_a   1.000
_cell.length_b   1.000
_cell.length_c   1.000
_cell.angle_alpha   90.00
_cell.angle_beta   90.00
_cell.angle_gamma   90.00
#
_symmetry.space_group_name_H-M   'P 1'
#
loop_
_entity.id
_entity.type
_entity.pdbx_description
1 polymer ?
#
loop_
_entity_poly.entity_id
_entity_poly.type
_entity_poly.pdbx_seq_one_letter_code
_entity_poly.pdbx_strand_id
1 'polypeptide(L)'
;MSSINWISEILFSISSMAIVFGVLLILMCFINLMSMVFKEKKKVVVEEKIEEYIDETAVEEQEGDDCEVVAAIMAALSASLDVPTEKLMIRSIKRLDRSSNWRN
;
A
#
# COMPACT_ATOMS: atom_id res chain seq x y z
N MET A 1 -21.15 52.95 -3.73
CA MET A 1 -20.26 52.32 -2.74
C MET A 1 -20.78 50.98 -2.23
N SER A 2 -22.09 50.77 -2.07
CA SER A 2 -22.65 49.52 -1.54
C SER A 2 -22.47 48.29 -2.44
N SER A 3 -22.48 48.45 -3.77
CA SER A 3 -22.40 47.34 -4.73
C SER A 3 -21.07 46.56 -4.70
N ILE A 4 -20.00 47.17 -4.20
CA ILE A 4 -18.66 46.58 -4.15
C ILE A 4 -18.53 45.61 -2.96
N ASN A 5 -19.24 45.89 -1.86
CA ASN A 5 -19.18 45.08 -0.64
C ASN A 5 -19.91 43.73 -0.79
N TRP A 6 -20.97 43.68 -1.58
CA TRP A 6 -21.71 42.43 -1.84
C TRP A 6 -20.88 41.45 -2.66
N ILE A 7 -20.03 41.96 -3.56
CA ILE A 7 -19.12 41.14 -4.36
C ILE A 7 -18.04 40.50 -3.46
N SER A 8 -17.52 41.23 -2.48
CA SER A 8 -16.54 40.67 -1.54
C SER A 8 -17.11 39.57 -0.65
N GLU A 9 -18.38 39.67 -0.23
CA GLU A 9 -19.01 38.64 0.58
C GLU A 9 -19.24 37.33 -0.19
N ILE A 10 -19.67 37.45 -1.46
CA ILE A 10 -19.82 36.28 -2.34
C ILE A 10 -18.46 35.63 -2.63
N LEU A 11 -17.41 36.44 -2.82
CA LEU A 11 -16.06 35.95 -3.06
C LEU A 11 -15.51 35.17 -1.84
N PHE A 12 -15.79 35.65 -0.63
CA PHE A 12 -15.41 34.94 0.60
C PHE A 12 -16.12 33.59 0.73
N SER A 13 -17.43 33.54 0.45
CA SER A 13 -18.20 32.28 0.48
C SER A 13 -17.69 31.24 -0.52
N ILE A 14 -17.34 31.69 -1.73
CA ILE A 14 -16.76 30.80 -2.76
C ILE A 14 -15.36 30.35 -2.34
N SER A 15 -14.55 31.24 -1.76
CA SER A 15 -13.21 30.92 -1.25
C SER A 15 -13.24 29.89 -0.12
N SER A 16 -14.19 30.00 0.83
CA SER A 16 -14.36 29.00 1.88
C SER A 16 -14.81 27.65 1.33
N MET A 17 -15.71 27.63 0.35
CA MET A 17 -16.13 26.40 -0.31
C MET A 17 -14.97 25.75 -1.07
N ALA A 18 -14.14 26.56 -1.74
CA ALA A 18 -12.93 26.11 -2.42
C ALA A 18 -11.89 25.56 -1.44
N ILE A 19 -11.72 26.16 -0.26
CA ILE A 19 -10.81 25.64 0.77
C ILE A 19 -11.26 24.27 1.26
N VAL A 20 -12.55 24.08 1.55
CA VAL A 20 -13.08 22.79 2.03
C VAL A 20 -12.94 21.72 0.95
N PHE A 21 -13.25 22.09 -0.30
CA PHE A 21 -13.02 21.22 -1.46
C PHE A 21 -11.53 20.89 -1.64
N GLY A 22 -10.64 21.87 -1.44
CA GLY A 22 -9.20 21.71 -1.46
C GLY A 22 -8.71 20.74 -0.37
N VAL A 23 -9.21 20.85 0.86
CA VAL A 23 -8.88 19.93 1.97
C VAL A 23 -9.30 18.50 1.63
N LEU A 24 -10.49 18.29 1.04
CA LEU A 24 -10.94 16.97 0.59
C LEU A 24 -10.01 16.40 -0.51
N LEU A 25 -9.65 17.24 -1.50
CA LEU A 25 -8.72 16.86 -2.57
C LEU A 25 -7.33 16.51 -2.02
N ILE A 26 -6.82 17.30 -1.08
CA ILE A 26 -5.54 17.06 -0.42
C ILE A 26 -5.60 15.73 0.32
N LEU A 27 -6.66 15.48 1.10
CA LEU A 27 -6.82 14.23 1.83
C LEU A 27 -6.87 13.03 0.87
N MET A 28 -7.62 13.12 -0.22
CA MET A 28 -7.65 12.12 -1.29
C MET A 28 -6.25 11.90 -1.90
N CYS A 29 -5.52 12.98 -2.17
CA CYS A 29 -4.16 12.93 -2.69
C CYS A 29 -3.21 12.21 -1.71
N PHE A 30 -3.25 12.56 -0.42
CA PHE A 30 -2.46 11.91 0.63
C PHE A 30 -2.74 10.41 0.72
N ILE A 31 -4.02 10.02 0.68
CA ILE A 31 -4.42 8.60 0.71
C ILE A 31 -3.92 7.87 -0.54
N ASN A 32 -4.02 8.48 -1.73
CA ASN A 32 -3.54 7.87 -2.96
C ASN A 32 -2.01 7.79 -3.01
N LEU A 33 -1.31 8.81 -2.50
CA LEU A 33 0.15 8.86 -2.45
C LEU A 33 0.69 7.82 -1.45
N MET A 34 0.08 7.74 -0.26
CA MET A 34 0.37 6.66 0.68
C MET A 34 0.00 5.30 0.11
N SER A 35 -1.15 5.16 -0.55
CA SER A 35 -1.55 3.91 -1.20
C SER A 35 -0.61 3.53 -2.34
N MET A 36 -0.02 4.48 -3.06
CA MET A 36 0.95 4.24 -4.13
C MET A 36 2.30 3.77 -3.56
N VAL A 37 2.75 4.35 -2.45
CA VAL A 37 3.95 3.89 -1.73
C VAL A 37 3.71 2.52 -1.06
N PHE A 38 2.48 2.23 -0.64
CA PHE A 38 2.07 0.94 -0.10
C PHE A 38 1.54 -0.05 -1.16
N LYS A 39 1.63 0.27 -2.48
CA LYS A 39 1.08 -0.53 -3.59
C LYS A 39 2.10 -1.49 -4.23
N GLU A 40 2.98 -2.07 -3.43
CA GLU A 40 3.27 -3.48 -3.69
C GLU A 40 2.01 -4.25 -3.25
N LYS A 41 1.53 -5.20 -4.08
CA LYS A 41 0.28 -6.00 -3.96
C LYS A 41 -1.08 -5.29 -3.88
N LYS A 42 -1.61 -4.85 -5.03
CA LYS A 42 -2.99 -5.24 -5.40
C LYS A 42 -3.18 -5.23 -6.92
N LYS A 43 -2.96 -6.39 -7.55
CA LYS A 43 -3.51 -6.67 -8.88
C LYS A 43 -5.04 -6.58 -8.78
N VAL A 44 -5.60 -5.61 -9.47
CA VAL A 44 -7.02 -5.64 -9.84
C VAL A 44 -7.09 -6.67 -10.97
N VAL A 45 -7.51 -7.90 -10.66
CA VAL A 45 -7.86 -8.89 -11.67
C VAL A 45 -9.34 -8.69 -11.98
N VAL A 46 -9.60 -7.91 -13.01
CA VAL A 46 -10.78 -8.09 -13.85
C VAL A 46 -10.22 -8.70 -15.14
N GLU A 47 -10.35 -10.00 -15.30
CA GLU A 47 -10.45 -10.61 -16.63
C GLU A 47 -11.06 -12.01 -16.46
N GLU A 48 -12.10 -12.25 -17.25
CA GLU A 48 -12.90 -13.44 -17.33
C GLU A 48 -12.21 -14.47 -18.24
N LYS A 49 -12.18 -15.74 -17.80
CA LYS A 49 -12.18 -16.98 -18.62
C LYS A 49 -10.87 -17.53 -19.21
N ILE A 50 -10.93 -18.87 -19.34
CA ILE A 50 -10.11 -19.85 -20.10
C ILE A 50 -9.09 -20.57 -19.19
N GLU A 51 -9.51 -21.66 -18.53
CA GLU A 51 -9.39 -23.08 -18.97
C GLU A 51 -7.92 -23.46 -19.25
N GLU A 52 -7.25 -24.14 -18.31
CA GLU A 52 -7.23 -25.60 -18.08
C GLU A 52 -5.95 -26.22 -18.69
N TYR A 53 -5.25 -26.97 -17.83
CA TYR A 53 -4.19 -27.94 -18.13
C TYR A 53 -2.75 -27.43 -18.35
N ILE A 54 -1.89 -27.63 -17.34
CA ILE A 54 -0.65 -28.43 -17.41
C ILE A 54 -0.29 -28.90 -15.99
N ASP A 55 -0.50 -30.20 -15.79
CA ASP A 55 0.25 -31.24 -15.07
C ASP A 55 1.36 -30.86 -14.04
N GLU A 56 1.06 -31.20 -12.78
CA GLU A 56 1.81 -31.94 -11.76
C GLU A 56 3.36 -31.86 -11.66
N THR A 57 3.85 -31.63 -10.44
CA THR A 57 5.24 -31.60 -9.92
C THR A 57 6.07 -30.31 -10.05
N ALA A 58 5.58 -29.26 -9.42
CA ALA A 58 6.45 -28.35 -8.69
C ALA A 58 5.88 -28.22 -7.27
N VAL A 59 6.74 -28.32 -6.27
CA VAL A 59 6.39 -27.93 -4.90
C VAL A 59 5.82 -26.52 -5.00
N GLU A 60 4.50 -26.38 -4.77
CA GLU A 60 3.88 -25.07 -4.53
C GLU A 60 4.42 -24.58 -3.18
N GLU A 61 5.67 -24.12 -3.20
CA GLU A 61 6.09 -23.10 -2.27
C GLU A 61 5.13 -21.92 -2.55
N GLN A 62 4.54 -21.36 -1.50
CA GLN A 62 3.81 -20.10 -1.58
C GLN A 62 4.82 -18.98 -1.93
N GLU A 63 5.42 -19.06 -3.11
CA GLU A 63 6.51 -18.20 -3.59
C GLU A 63 5.97 -16.88 -4.14
N GLY A 64 4.64 -16.70 -4.13
CA GLY A 64 3.98 -15.66 -4.90
C GLY A 64 3.46 -14.43 -4.13
N ASP A 65 3.38 -14.42 -2.79
CA ASP A 65 2.65 -13.35 -2.09
C ASP A 65 3.28 -12.81 -0.79
N ASP A 66 4.49 -13.26 -0.44
CA ASP A 66 5.18 -12.82 0.78
C ASP A 66 6.30 -11.77 0.54
N CYS A 67 6.41 -11.22 -0.67
CA CYS A 67 7.42 -10.21 -1.05
C CYS A 67 7.48 -9.01 -0.09
N GLU A 68 6.36 -8.64 0.50
CA GLU A 68 6.13 -7.47 1.32
C GLU A 68 6.48 -7.78 2.76
N VAL A 69 6.33 -9.03 3.17
CA VAL A 69 6.87 -9.52 4.45
C VAL A 69 8.39 -9.62 4.35
N VAL A 70 8.91 -10.12 3.23
CA VAL A 70 10.36 -10.12 2.94
C VAL A 70 10.90 -8.67 2.93
N ALA A 71 10.23 -7.74 2.25
CA ALA A 71 10.63 -6.33 2.15
C ALA A 71 10.58 -5.62 3.50
N ALA A 72 9.50 -5.82 4.28
CA ALA A 72 9.38 -5.24 5.62
C ALA A 72 10.48 -5.78 6.57
N ILE A 73 10.75 -7.08 6.54
CA ILE A 73 11.82 -7.69 7.34
C ILE A 73 13.20 -7.18 6.88
N MET A 74 13.45 -7.12 5.57
CA MET A 74 14.68 -6.58 4.99
C MET A 74 14.92 -5.12 5.37
N ALA A 75 13.89 -4.28 5.28
CA ALA A 75 13.97 -2.88 5.68
C ALA A 75 14.28 -2.73 7.17
N ALA A 76 13.62 -3.51 8.02
CA ALA A 76 13.86 -3.51 9.47
C ALA A 76 15.29 -3.98 9.82
N LEU A 77 15.79 -5.02 9.15
CA LEU A 77 17.15 -5.52 9.35
C LEU A 77 18.20 -4.53 8.86
N SER A 78 18.01 -3.97 7.67
CA SER A 78 18.89 -2.94 7.10
C SER A 78 19.01 -1.74 8.04
N ALA A 79 17.88 -1.25 8.57
CA ALA A 79 17.86 -0.15 9.53
C ALA A 79 18.46 -0.52 10.90
N SER A 80 18.33 -1.77 11.35
CA SER A 80 18.82 -2.19 12.67
C SER A 80 20.32 -2.49 12.70
N LEU A 81 20.85 -3.01 11.59
CA LEU A 81 22.23 -3.46 11.48
C LEU A 81 23.13 -2.46 10.75
N ASP A 82 22.56 -1.38 10.19
CA ASP A 82 23.24 -0.42 9.32
C ASP A 82 23.95 -1.11 8.13
N VAL A 83 23.36 -2.22 7.65
CA VAL A 83 23.89 -3.03 6.55
C VAL A 83 23.00 -2.80 5.32
N PRO A 84 23.58 -2.49 4.15
CA PRO A 84 22.79 -2.29 2.93
C PRO A 84 22.02 -3.54 2.55
N THR A 85 20.83 -3.34 1.97
CA THR A 85 19.91 -4.41 1.56
C THR A 85 20.55 -5.43 0.62
N GLU A 86 21.47 -5.00 -0.25
CA GLU A 86 22.21 -5.86 -1.19
C GLU A 86 23.06 -6.94 -0.50
N LYS A 87 23.41 -6.75 0.77
CA LYS A 87 24.25 -7.67 1.56
C LYS A 87 23.41 -8.60 2.45
N LEU A 88 22.09 -8.48 2.44
CA LEU A 88 21.17 -9.26 3.27
C LEU A 88 20.40 -10.24 2.38
N MET A 89 20.38 -11.52 2.77
CA MET A 89 19.65 -12.59 2.05
C MET A 89 18.87 -13.45 3.04
N ILE A 90 17.56 -13.55 2.82
CA ILE A 90 16.67 -14.41 3.60
C ILE A 90 16.59 -15.77 2.92
N ARG A 91 17.03 -16.82 3.61
CA ARG A 91 17.06 -18.19 3.05
C ARG A 91 15.75 -18.96 3.17
N SER A 92 14.99 -18.73 4.24
CA SER A 92 13.74 -19.44 4.48
C SER A 92 12.90 -18.68 5.51
N ILE A 93 11.59 -18.60 5.26
CA ILE A 93 10.60 -18.05 6.18
C ILE A 93 9.62 -19.18 6.49
N LYS A 94 9.65 -19.69 7.72
CA LYS A 94 8.72 -20.72 8.18
C LYS A 94 7.65 -20.09 9.06
N ARG A 95 6.43 -19.97 8.53
CA ARG A 95 5.26 -19.55 9.31
C ARG A 95 4.79 -20.71 10.17
N LEU A 96 4.60 -20.47 11.46
CA LEU A 96 4.02 -21.45 12.36
C LEU A 96 2.50 -21.26 12.36
N ASP A 97 1.76 -22.35 12.14
CA ASP A 97 0.30 -22.33 12.26
C ASP A 97 -0.10 -22.05 13.72
N ARG A 98 -1.27 -21.43 13.91
CA ARG A 98 -1.78 -21.01 15.23
C ARG A 98 -2.08 -22.20 16.15
N SER A 99 -2.20 -23.41 15.57
CA SER A 99 -2.32 -24.69 16.29
C SER A 99 -0.96 -25.34 16.65
N SER A 100 0.18 -24.76 16.23
CA SER A 100 1.49 -25.31 16.57
C SER A 100 1.75 -25.10 18.06
N ASN A 101 2.03 -26.19 18.75
CA ASN A 101 2.16 -26.26 20.20
C ASN A 101 3.57 -25.79 20.63
N TRP A 102 3.91 -24.52 20.35
CA TRP A 102 5.22 -23.93 20.68
C TRP A 102 5.36 -23.54 22.15
N ARG A 103 4.27 -23.65 22.93
CA ARG A 103 4.24 -23.57 24.39
C ARG A 103 4.23 -24.98 24.96
N ASN A 104 5.40 -25.52 25.25
CA ASN A 104 5.56 -26.64 26.17
C ASN A 104 6.19 -26.13 27.46
#